data_AF-A0A835PIR6-F1
#
_entry.id   AF-A0A835PIR6-F1
#
_cell.length_a   1.000
_cell.length_b   1.000
_cell.length_c   1.000
_cell.angle_alpha   90.00
_cell.angle_beta   90.00
_cell.angle_gamma   90.00
#
_symmetry.space_group_name_H-M   'P 1'
#
loop_
_entity.id
_entity.type
_entity.pdbx_description
1 polymer ?
#
loop_
_entity_poly.entity_id
_entity_poly.type
_entity_poly.pdbx_seq_one_letter_code
_entity_poly.pdbx_strand_id
1 'polypeptide(L)' 'MRTPRGKEMEWALAKMLCRSPPVPAVFVGGRLIGPTDKVMSLHLSGKLIPLLQDAGAIWL' A
#
# COMPACT_ATOMS: atom_id res chain seq x y z
N MET A 1 0.02 19.45 9.78
CA MET A 1 1.27 19.58 8.99
C MET A 1 0.96 19.27 7.53
N ARG A 2 1.04 20.23 6.60
CA ARG A 2 0.99 19.95 5.15
C ARG A 2 2.39 19.54 4.72
N THR A 3 2.55 18.34 4.16
CA THR A 3 3.82 17.91 3.56
C THR A 3 4.08 18.76 2.32
N PRO A 4 5.27 19.41 2.18
CA PRO A 4 5.57 20.27 1.04
C PRO A 4 5.39 19.59 -0.33
N ARG A 5 5.58 18.27 -0.40
CA ARG A 5 5.47 17.45 -1.63
C ARG A 5 4.21 16.57 -1.69
N GLY A 6 3.25 16.78 -0.80
CA GLY A 6 2.06 15.91 -0.71
C GLY A 6 1.23 15.88 -2.00
N LYS A 7 1.03 17.04 -2.64
CA LYS A 7 0.28 17.15 -3.90
C LYS A 7 0.96 16.44 -5.07
N GLU A 8 2.29 16.58 -5.19
CA GLU A 8 3.07 15.89 -6.23
C GLU A 8 2.96 14.37 -6.07
N MET A 9 3.09 13.88 -4.83
CA MET A 9 2.96 12.46 -4.51
C MET A 9 1.55 11.94 -4.84
N GLU A 10 0.52 12.67 -4.41
CA GLU A 10 -0.87 12.31 -4.66
C GLU A 10 -1.19 12.25 -6.16
N TRP A 11 -0.67 13.21 -6.95
CA TRP A 11 -0.82 13.21 -8.40
C TRP A 11 -0.08 12.04 -9.06
N ALA A 12 1.14 11.75 -8.62
CA ALA A 12 1.90 10.59 -9.12
C ALA A 12 1.17 9.28 -8.83
N LEU A 13 0.61 9.12 -7.63
CA LEU A 13 -0.19 7.95 -7.25
C LEU A 13 -1.49 7.87 -8.07
N ALA A 14 -2.18 8.99 -8.30
CA ALA A 14 -3.38 9.01 -9.15
C ALA A 14 -3.07 8.55 -10.58
N LYS A 15 -1.94 9.00 -11.14
CA LYS A 15 -1.48 8.59 -12.47
C LYS A 15 -1.06 7.11 -12.52
N MET A 16 -0.41 6.61 -11.47
CA MET A 16 0.07 5.22 -11.41
C MET A 16 -1.05 4.21 -11.15
N LEU A 17 -2.01 4.56 -10.29
CA LEU A 17 -3.04 3.65 -9.79
C LEU A 17 -4.37 3.77 -10.54
N CYS A 18 -4.53 4.81 -11.37
CA CYS A 18 -5.79 5.14 -12.06
C CYS A 18 -7.01 5.14 -11.11
N ARG A 19 -6.82 5.61 -9.86
CA ARG A 19 -7.83 5.58 -8.79
C ARG A 19 -8.02 6.97 -8.18
N SER A 20 -9.26 7.29 -7.80
CA SER A 20 -9.61 8.49 -7.03
C SER A 20 -10.54 8.13 -5.85
N PRO A 21 -10.17 8.45 -4.59
CA PRO A 21 -8.88 9.02 -4.19
C PRO A 21 -7.74 8.01 -4.37
N PRO A 22 -6.53 8.47 -4.73
CA PRO A 22 -5.38 7.58 -4.97
C PRO A 22 -4.79 7.01 -3.68
N VAL A 23 -5.17 7.56 -2.53
CA VAL A 23 -4.77 7.11 -1.20
C VAL A 23 -5.94 6.49 -0.44
N PRO A 24 -5.69 5.56 0.49
CA PRO A 24 -4.39 4.96 0.78
C PRO A 24 -3.92 4.02 -0.34
N ALA A 25 -2.62 4.04 -0.61
CA ALA A 25 -1.92 3.11 -1.50
C ALA A 25 -0.88 2.35 -0.67
N VAL A 26 -1.06 1.05 -0.50
CA VAL A 26 -0.21 0.25 0.38
C VAL A 26 0.87 -0.46 -0.44
N PHE A 27 2.11 -0.29 -0.02
CA PHE A 27 3.28 -0.95 -0.58
C PHE A 27 3.93 -1.84 0.49
N VAL A 28 4.35 -3.05 0.11
CA VAL A 28 5.05 -4.01 0.98
C VAL A 28 6.28 -4.51 0.23
N GLY A 29 7.46 -4.39 0.83
CA GLY A 29 8.73 -4.73 0.17
C GLY A 29 8.95 -4.00 -1.16
N GLY A 30 8.50 -2.74 -1.25
CA GLY A 30 8.55 -1.93 -2.47
C GLY A 30 7.51 -2.27 -3.54
N ARG A 31 6.68 -3.32 -3.35
CA ARG A 31 5.63 -3.72 -4.30
C ARG A 31 4.28 -3.13 -3.91
N LEU A 32 3.54 -2.61 -4.89
CA LEU A 32 2.17 -2.16 -4.70
C LEU A 32 1.25 -3.36 -4.39
N ILE A 33 0.62 -3.35 -3.22
CA ILE A 33 -0.38 -4.34 -2.81
C ILE A 33 -1.80 -3.85 -3.14
N GLY A 34 -2.03 -2.55 -3.01
CA GLY A 34 -3.30 -1.90 -3.38
C GLY A 34 -3.93 -1.09 -2.25
N PRO A 35 -5.26 -0.87 -2.31
CA PRO A 35 -5.98 -0.13 -1.28
C PRO A 35 -6.22 -0.98 -0.03
N THR A 36 -6.77 -0.35 1.01
CA THR A 36 -6.98 -0.99 2.32
C THR A 36 -7.88 -2.22 2.27
N ASP A 37 -8.93 -2.22 1.44
CA ASP A 37 -9.82 -3.36 1.23
C ASP A 37 -9.05 -4.60 0.75
N LYS A 38 -8.09 -4.42 -0.16
CA LYS A 38 -7.22 -5.51 -0.63
C LYS A 38 -6.34 -6.05 0.50
N VAL A 39 -5.79 -5.16 1.32
CA VAL A 39 -4.99 -5.54 2.50
C VAL A 39 -5.83 -6.31 3.52
N MET A 40 -7.05 -5.85 3.79
CA MET A 40 -7.99 -6.55 4.69
C MET A 40 -8.39 -7.92 4.15
N SER A 41 -8.62 -8.05 2.85
CA SER A 41 -8.87 -9.34 2.21
C SER A 41 -7.70 -10.31 2.42
N LEU A 42 -6.45 -9.84 2.27
CA LEU A 42 -5.25 -10.65 2.54
C LEU A 42 -5.14 -11.05 4.02
N HIS A 43 -5.52 -10.16 4.94
CA HIS A 43 -5.52 -10.45 6.38
C HIS A 43 -6.53 -11.54 6.71
N LEU A 44 -7.78 -11.39 6.25
CA LEU A 44 -8.86 -12.36 6.46
C LEU A 44 -8.55 -13.72 5.81
N SER A 45 -7.85 -13.73 4.69
CA SER A 45 -7.43 -14.98 4.03
C SER A 45 -6.12 -15.57 4.58
N GLY A 46 -5.53 -14.99 5.63
CA GLY A 46 -4.25 -15.43 6.21
C GLY A 46 -3.02 -15.22 5.33
N LYS A 47 -3.14 -14.53 4.19
CA LYS A 47 -2.05 -14.34 3.20
C LYS A 47 -1.19 -13.11 3.49
N LEU A 48 -1.63 -12.24 4.39
CA LEU A 48 -0.88 -11.04 4.74
C LEU A 48 0.41 -11.36 5.50
N ILE A 49 0.39 -12.33 6.42
CA ILE A 49 1.56 -12.69 7.23
C ILE A 49 2.72 -13.19 6.36
N PRO A 50 2.54 -14.17 5.43
CA PRO A 50 3.59 -14.58 4.51
C PRO A 50 4.18 -13.41 3.69
N LEU A 51 3.33 -12.50 3.20
CA LEU A 51 3.80 -11.32 2.45
C LEU A 51 4.70 -10.39 3.28
N LEU A 52 4.42 -10.26 4.58
CA LEU A 52 5.23 -9.45 5.48
C LEU A 52 6.55 -10.15 5.86
N GLN A 53 6.54 -11.47 6.00
CA GLN A 53 7.76 -12.28 6.20
C GLN A 53 8.69 -12.16 4.98
N ASP A 54 8.15 -12.34 3.76
CA ASP A 54 8.91 -12.20 2.51
C ASP A 54 9.51 -10.80 2.33
N ALA A 55 8.88 -9.78 2.91
CA ALA A 55 9.37 -8.41 2.90
C ALA A 55 10.38 -8.10 4.04
N GLY A 56 10.67 -9.07 4.90
CA GLY A 56 11.52 -8.89 6.08
C GLY A 56 10.92 -7.97 7.14
N ALA A 57 9.60 -7.71 7.08
CA ALA A 57 8.92 -6.79 7.98
C ALA A 57 8.59 -7.43 9.34
N ILE A 58 8.50 -8.76 9.39
CA ILE A 58 8.26 -9.53 10.60
C ILE A 58 9.15 -10.78 10.62
N TRP A 59 9.55 -11.18 11.81
CA TRP A 59 10.27 -12.42 12.08
C TRP A 59 9.43 -13.22 13.08
N LEU A 60 9.01 -14.42 12.70
CA LEU A 60 8.28 -15.36 13.56
C LEU A 60 9.20 -16.54 13.88
#